data_AF-A0A1L9Q3B6-F1
#
_entry.id   AF-A0A1L9Q3B6-F1
#
_cell.length_a   1.000
_cell.length_b   1.000
_cell.length_c   1.000
_cell.angle_alpha   90.00
_cell.angle_beta   90.00
_cell.angle_gamma   90.00
#
_symmetry.space_group_name_H-M   'P 1'
#
loop_
_entity.id
_entity.type
_entity.pdbx_description
1 polymer ?
#
loop_
_entity_poly.entity_id
_entity_poly.type
_entity_poly.pdbx_seq_one_letter_code
_entity_poly.pdbx_strand_id
1 'polypeptide(L)'
;MSVTKEIVADDIYMFPWGHLDETGEGPPEEMCKLQAQVYLSAPSTPMPTSEATKGPRPHAYRDGEGLLAHLRCGLPTLNGIVPPPSGKDIVYWMYVAGPFDYQQQTQNGQSPQESLPPPGGWRIVTDRSKNFVTMLVHNADPRARGRFERVPVRRGLVEVTRRDGMIVETRILPPEYD
;
A
#
# COMPACT_ATOMS: atom_id res chain seq x y z
N MET A 1 20.39 19.69 -13.45
CA MET A 1 19.61 18.57 -12.89
C MET A 1 20.14 17.30 -13.52
N SER A 2 20.53 16.33 -12.71
CA SER A 2 20.98 15.03 -13.22
C SER A 2 19.81 14.07 -13.27
N VAL A 3 19.59 13.43 -14.41
CA VAL A 3 18.62 12.34 -14.56
C VAL A 3 19.39 11.06 -14.83
N THR A 4 19.09 10.01 -14.08
CA THR A 4 19.69 8.69 -14.27
C THR A 4 18.59 7.64 -14.42
N LYS A 5 18.91 6.58 -15.15
CA LYS A 5 18.10 5.37 -15.25
C LYS A 5 18.94 4.18 -14.84
N GLU A 6 18.36 3.29 -14.05
CA GLU A 6 19.00 2.05 -13.60
C GLU A 6 17.98 0.91 -13.59
N ILE A 7 18.46 -0.31 -13.74
CA ILE A 7 17.65 -1.52 -13.59
C ILE A 7 18.03 -2.15 -12.26
N VAL A 8 17.03 -2.40 -11.41
CA VAL A 8 17.21 -3.02 -10.09
C VAL A 8 16.25 -4.18 -9.91
N ALA A 9 16.64 -5.16 -9.10
CA ALA A 9 15.73 -6.21 -8.66
C ALA A 9 14.85 -5.68 -7.51
N ASP A 10 13.53 -5.87 -7.60
CA ASP A 10 12.58 -5.46 -6.56
C ASP A 10 11.47 -6.50 -6.34
N ASP A 11 10.73 -6.34 -5.23
CA ASP A 11 9.55 -7.15 -4.92
C ASP A 11 8.37 -6.58 -5.69
N ILE A 12 7.75 -7.43 -6.52
CA ILE A 12 6.61 -7.09 -7.36
C ILE A 12 5.38 -7.81 -6.81
N TYR A 13 4.41 -7.00 -6.41
CA TYR A 13 3.12 -7.42 -5.89
C TYR A 13 2.14 -7.56 -7.04
N MET A 14 1.60 -8.76 -7.24
CA MET A 14 0.69 -9.09 -8.33
C MET A 14 -0.75 -9.05 -7.81
N PHE A 15 -1.57 -8.16 -8.35
CA PHE A 15 -2.96 -7.99 -7.96
C PHE A 15 -3.86 -8.84 -8.87
N PRO A 16 -4.63 -9.79 -8.33
CA PRO A 16 -5.45 -10.66 -9.14
C PRO A 16 -6.54 -9.88 -9.90
N TRP A 17 -6.71 -10.24 -11.17
CA TRP A 17 -7.84 -9.82 -11.99
C TRP A 17 -9.16 -10.26 -11.34
N GLY A 18 -10.07 -9.31 -11.11
CA GLY A 18 -11.34 -9.56 -10.41
C GLY A 18 -11.68 -8.53 -9.32
N HIS A 19 -10.76 -7.61 -9.02
CA HIS A 19 -10.97 -6.48 -8.13
C HIS A 19 -11.22 -5.14 -8.83
N LEU A 20 -11.31 -5.17 -10.16
CA LEU A 20 -11.78 -4.05 -10.95
C LEU A 20 -13.29 -3.94 -10.72
N ASP A 21 -13.75 -2.75 -10.32
CA ASP A 21 -15.16 -2.41 -10.42
C ASP A 21 -15.60 -2.42 -11.89
N GLU A 22 -16.91 -2.39 -12.12
CA GLU A 22 -17.55 -2.53 -13.44
C GLU A 22 -17.09 -1.48 -14.48
N THR A 23 -16.29 -0.50 -14.08
CA THR A 23 -15.71 0.56 -14.91
C THR A 23 -14.39 0.17 -15.59
N GLY A 24 -13.72 -0.91 -15.16
CA GLY A 24 -12.47 -1.39 -15.78
C GLY A 24 -11.26 -0.46 -15.57
N GLU A 25 -11.38 0.59 -14.75
CA GLU A 25 -10.30 1.53 -14.45
C GLU A 25 -9.69 1.23 -13.07
N GLY A 26 -8.81 0.23 -13.04
CA GLY A 26 -7.94 -0.04 -11.89
C GLY A 26 -6.48 0.23 -12.21
N PRO A 27 -5.61 0.34 -11.19
CA PRO A 27 -4.18 0.53 -11.41
C PRO A 27 -3.56 -0.70 -12.11
N PRO A 28 -2.29 -0.65 -12.54
CA PRO A 28 -1.65 -1.80 -13.20
C PRO A 28 -1.77 -3.07 -12.35
N GLU A 29 -1.91 -4.22 -13.00
CA GLU A 29 -1.96 -5.57 -12.39
C GLU A 29 -0.82 -5.86 -11.40
N GLU A 30 0.22 -5.02 -11.41
CA GLU A 30 1.39 -5.17 -10.59
C GLU A 30 1.87 -3.82 -10.02
N MET A 31 2.44 -3.84 -8.81
CA MET A 31 3.16 -2.71 -8.23
C MET A 31 4.45 -3.21 -7.58
N CYS A 32 5.55 -2.50 -7.80
CA CYS A 32 6.80 -2.80 -7.10
C CYS A 32 6.88 -2.08 -5.74
N LYS A 33 7.65 -2.64 -4.81
CA LYS A 33 7.88 -2.04 -3.49
C LYS A 33 8.43 -0.61 -3.59
N LEU A 34 9.35 -0.34 -4.50
CA LEU A 34 9.93 0.99 -4.72
C LEU A 34 8.85 2.01 -5.10
N GLN A 35 7.90 1.64 -5.97
CA GLN A 35 6.76 2.49 -6.31
C GLN A 35 5.89 2.79 -5.09
N ALA A 36 5.63 1.79 -4.26
CA ALA A 36 4.92 1.95 -2.98
C ALA A 36 5.63 2.98 -2.08
N GLN A 37 6.95 2.86 -1.97
CA GLN A 37 7.78 3.75 -1.16
C GLN A 37 7.79 5.18 -1.72
N VAL A 38 7.70 5.36 -3.03
CA VAL A 38 7.51 6.68 -3.66
C VAL A 38 6.18 7.29 -3.20
N TYR A 39 5.08 6.54 -3.26
CA TYR A 39 3.78 7.03 -2.76
C TYR A 39 3.81 7.35 -1.27
N LEU A 40 4.47 6.51 -0.47
CA LEU A 40 4.65 6.76 0.97
C LEU A 40 5.54 7.97 1.24
N SER A 41 6.52 8.28 0.39
CA SER A 41 7.45 9.39 0.60
C SER A 41 6.93 10.74 0.07
N ALA A 42 5.82 10.74 -0.67
CA ALA A 42 5.23 11.96 -1.20
C ALA A 42 4.85 12.94 -0.05
N PRO A 43 5.15 14.25 -0.19
CA PRO A 43 4.81 15.25 0.83
C PRO A 43 3.31 15.33 1.16
N SER A 44 2.45 14.98 0.20
CA SER A 44 1.00 14.94 0.38
C SER A 44 0.50 13.71 1.14
N THR A 45 1.34 12.68 1.33
CA THR A 45 0.97 11.46 2.06
C THR A 45 1.22 11.67 3.56
N PRO A 46 0.17 11.74 4.41
CA PRO A 46 0.32 12.11 5.80
C PRO A 46 0.89 10.96 6.65
N MET A 47 1.42 11.29 7.83
CA MET A 47 1.70 10.33 8.89
C MET A 47 0.40 9.76 9.47
N PRO A 48 0.42 8.55 10.03
CA PRO A 48 -0.67 8.05 10.85
C PRO A 48 -0.99 8.97 12.03
N THR A 49 -2.25 9.35 12.20
CA THR A 49 -2.70 10.21 13.32
C THR A 49 -3.79 9.59 14.17
N SER A 50 -4.32 8.43 13.76
CA SER A 50 -5.42 7.75 14.44
C SER A 50 -5.28 6.24 14.38
N GLU A 51 -5.79 5.60 15.43
CA GLU A 51 -5.92 4.14 15.56
C GLU A 51 -7.34 3.65 15.16
N ALA A 52 -8.16 4.54 14.61
CA ALA A 52 -9.44 4.15 14.03
C ALA A 52 -9.21 3.28 12.78
N THR A 53 -9.95 2.17 12.68
CA THR A 53 -9.93 1.28 11.50
C THR A 53 -10.88 1.74 10.39
N LYS A 54 -11.56 2.88 10.60
CA LYS A 54 -12.51 3.50 9.70
C LYS A 54 -12.33 5.02 9.76
N GLY A 55 -12.78 5.72 8.71
CA GLY A 55 -12.68 7.17 8.61
C GLY A 55 -11.61 7.62 7.60
N PRO A 56 -10.97 8.79 7.81
CA PRO A 56 -9.92 9.27 6.94
C PRO A 56 -8.74 8.30 6.88
N ARG A 57 -8.07 8.28 5.73
CA ARG A 57 -6.86 7.50 5.48
C ARG A 57 -5.62 8.36 5.79
N PRO A 58 -4.49 7.73 6.13
CA PRO A 58 -4.33 6.32 6.45
C PRO A 58 -5.12 5.95 7.71
N HIS A 59 -5.71 4.75 7.73
CA HIS A 59 -6.40 4.23 8.90
C HIS A 59 -5.71 2.97 9.41
N ALA A 60 -5.97 2.63 10.66
CA ALA A 60 -5.38 1.47 11.32
C ALA A 60 -5.78 0.16 10.66
N TYR A 61 -4.84 -0.79 10.63
CA TYR A 61 -5.06 -2.19 10.29
C TYR A 61 -4.74 -3.09 11.48
N ARG A 62 -5.74 -3.83 11.93
CA ARG A 62 -5.65 -4.76 13.07
C ARG A 62 -5.24 -6.16 12.69
N ASP A 63 -5.13 -6.43 11.38
CA ASP A 63 -4.79 -7.75 10.87
C ASP A 63 -5.72 -8.84 11.47
N GLY A 64 -7.03 -8.60 11.40
CA GLY A 64 -8.03 -9.52 11.95
C GLY A 64 -8.06 -10.88 11.26
N GLU A 65 -7.42 -10.97 10.11
CA GLU A 65 -7.21 -12.16 9.29
C GLU A 65 -5.94 -12.95 9.70
N GLY A 66 -5.05 -12.37 10.53
CA GLY A 66 -3.82 -13.00 10.98
C GLY A 66 -2.74 -13.14 9.90
N LEU A 67 -2.85 -12.38 8.81
CA LEU A 67 -1.92 -12.39 7.68
C LEU A 67 -0.54 -11.87 8.09
N LEU A 68 -0.45 -10.96 9.05
CA LEU A 68 0.80 -10.31 9.46
C LEU A 68 1.20 -10.67 10.89
N ALA A 69 0.60 -11.70 11.48
CA ALA A 69 0.86 -12.12 12.86
C ALA A 69 2.37 -12.30 13.15
N HIS A 70 3.10 -12.92 12.22
CA HIS A 70 4.54 -13.12 12.28
C HIS A 70 5.39 -11.83 12.26
N LEU A 71 4.84 -10.70 11.81
CA LEU A 71 5.53 -9.41 11.70
C LEU A 71 5.23 -8.45 12.86
N ARG A 72 4.27 -8.77 13.74
CA ARG A 72 3.76 -7.83 14.76
C ARG A 72 4.73 -7.60 15.92
N CYS A 73 5.65 -8.53 16.17
CA CYS A 73 6.46 -8.51 17.37
C CYS A 73 7.35 -7.26 17.41
N GLY A 74 7.20 -6.43 18.45
CA GLY A 74 8.07 -5.29 18.72
C GLY A 74 7.66 -3.97 18.07
N LEU A 75 6.53 -3.90 17.38
CA LEU A 75 6.08 -2.67 16.71
C LEU A 75 5.18 -1.83 17.63
N PRO A 76 5.50 -0.54 17.88
CA PRO A 76 4.76 0.31 18.81
C PRO A 76 3.49 0.94 18.20
N THR A 77 2.48 1.18 19.05
CA THR A 77 1.28 1.98 18.76
C THR A 77 1.60 3.47 18.59
N LEU A 78 0.60 4.31 18.30
CA LEU A 78 0.80 5.78 18.20
C LEU A 78 1.31 6.37 19.51
N ASN A 79 0.81 5.85 20.64
CA ASN A 79 1.23 6.27 21.97
C ASN A 79 2.58 5.66 22.40
N GLY A 80 3.28 4.94 21.52
CA GLY A 80 4.57 4.33 21.80
C GLY A 80 4.51 3.04 22.62
N ILE A 81 3.33 2.50 22.87
CA ILE A 81 3.15 1.26 23.61
C ILE A 81 3.45 0.09 22.67
N VAL A 82 4.37 -0.78 23.04
CA VAL A 82 4.59 -2.04 22.33
C VAL A 82 3.59 -3.06 22.88
N PRO A 83 2.63 -3.54 22.07
CA PRO A 83 1.67 -4.53 22.53
C PRO A 83 2.34 -5.88 22.78
N PRO A 84 1.80 -6.70 23.70
CA PRO A 84 2.33 -8.03 23.95
C PRO A 84 2.26 -8.89 22.67
N PRO A 85 3.14 -9.88 22.49
CA PRO A 85 3.15 -10.73 21.28
C PRO A 85 1.82 -11.44 20.97
N SER A 86 1.02 -11.72 22.00
CA SER A 86 -0.33 -12.32 21.88
C SER A 86 -1.44 -11.30 21.66
N GLY A 87 -1.12 -10.00 21.61
CA GLY A 87 -2.08 -8.90 21.50
C GLY A 87 -2.69 -8.79 20.11
N LYS A 88 -3.99 -8.47 20.08
CA LYS A 88 -4.71 -8.06 18.86
C LYS A 88 -4.63 -6.55 18.61
N ASP A 89 -3.75 -5.87 19.34
CA ASP A 89 -3.63 -4.41 19.29
C ASP A 89 -3.13 -3.95 17.93
N ILE A 90 -3.36 -2.67 17.65
CA ILE A 90 -3.08 -2.08 16.34
C ILE A 90 -1.58 -1.89 16.18
N VAL A 91 -1.08 -2.36 15.05
CA VAL A 91 0.36 -2.31 14.76
C VAL A 91 0.65 -1.65 13.41
N TYR A 92 -0.37 -1.54 12.55
CA TYR A 92 -0.17 -1.15 11.15
C TYR A 92 -1.15 -0.08 10.68
N TRP A 93 -0.78 0.60 9.60
CA TRP A 93 -1.61 1.56 8.89
C TRP A 93 -1.72 1.22 7.42
N MET A 94 -2.92 1.41 6.88
CA MET A 94 -3.24 1.18 5.48
C MET A 94 -3.35 2.49 4.71
N TYR A 95 -2.55 2.57 3.65
CA TYR A 95 -2.55 3.61 2.65
C TYR A 95 -3.15 3.08 1.34
N VAL A 96 -3.65 3.96 0.49
CA VAL A 96 -4.08 3.60 -0.87
C VAL A 96 -2.84 3.26 -1.71
N ALA A 97 -2.89 2.13 -2.41
CA ALA A 97 -1.83 1.71 -3.33
C ALA A 97 -2.03 2.33 -4.71
N GLY A 98 -1.92 3.66 -4.81
CA GLY A 98 -2.15 4.41 -6.04
C GLY A 98 -2.19 5.91 -5.81
N PRO A 99 -2.36 6.72 -6.87
CA PRO A 99 -2.62 8.15 -6.74
C PRO A 99 -3.82 8.41 -5.84
N PHE A 100 -3.63 9.16 -4.76
CA PHE A 100 -4.70 9.51 -3.83
C PHE A 100 -4.41 10.85 -3.16
N ASP A 101 -5.37 11.76 -3.20
CA ASP A 101 -5.27 13.04 -2.50
C ASP A 101 -5.82 12.93 -1.07
N TYR A 102 -4.90 12.70 -0.12
CA TYR A 102 -5.23 12.61 1.30
C TYR A 102 -5.71 13.93 1.90
N GLN A 103 -5.44 15.07 1.28
CA GLN A 103 -5.85 16.38 1.79
C GLN A 103 -7.31 16.69 1.45
N GLN A 104 -7.76 16.20 0.30
CA GLN A 104 -9.12 16.42 -0.17
C GLN A 104 -10.10 15.31 0.26
N GLN A 105 -9.63 14.21 0.85
CA GLN A 105 -10.51 13.10 1.21
C GLN A 105 -11.67 13.51 2.15
N THR A 106 -12.81 12.84 2.01
CA THR A 106 -13.95 13.02 2.91
C THR A 106 -13.66 12.46 4.31
N GLN A 107 -14.56 12.71 5.27
CA GLN A 107 -14.49 12.09 6.61
C GLN A 107 -14.50 10.54 6.59
N ASN A 108 -14.96 9.93 5.49
CA ASN A 108 -14.94 8.48 5.28
C ASN A 108 -13.70 8.00 4.48
N GLY A 109 -12.78 8.93 4.21
CA GLY A 109 -11.57 8.75 3.43
C GLY A 109 -11.82 8.43 1.96
N GLN A 110 -12.94 8.89 1.39
CA GLN A 110 -13.19 8.79 -0.04
C GLN A 110 -12.55 9.98 -0.75
N SER A 111 -12.02 9.79 -1.96
CA SER A 111 -11.64 10.92 -2.81
C SER A 111 -12.91 11.69 -3.19
N PRO A 112 -12.96 13.03 -3.06
CA PRO A 112 -14.12 13.83 -3.45
C PRO A 112 -14.20 14.05 -4.96
N GLN A 113 -13.11 13.79 -5.70
CA GLN A 113 -13.07 13.99 -7.15
C GLN A 113 -13.58 12.74 -7.86
N GLU A 114 -14.70 12.86 -8.57
CA GLU A 114 -15.22 11.84 -9.50
C GLU A 114 -14.21 11.48 -10.61
N SER A 115 -13.23 12.36 -10.87
CA SER A 115 -12.20 12.17 -11.89
C SER A 115 -11.02 11.29 -11.46
N LEU A 116 -10.93 10.90 -10.18
CA LEU A 116 -9.96 9.93 -9.74
C LEU A 116 -10.65 8.58 -9.59
N PRO A 117 -10.08 7.49 -10.13
CA PRO A 117 -10.65 6.17 -9.93
C PRO A 117 -10.79 5.92 -8.42
N PRO A 118 -11.84 5.18 -7.99
CA PRO A 118 -11.99 4.82 -6.60
C PRO A 118 -10.67 4.22 -6.09
N PRO A 119 -10.35 4.35 -4.79
CA PRO A 119 -9.04 3.96 -4.23
C PRO A 119 -8.71 2.46 -4.30
N GLY A 120 -9.40 1.69 -5.15
CA GLY A 120 -9.21 0.29 -5.42
C GLY A 120 -9.38 -0.59 -4.18
N GLY A 121 -9.24 -1.89 -4.40
CA GLY A 121 -9.12 -2.87 -3.32
C GLY A 121 -7.75 -2.84 -2.63
N TRP A 122 -6.76 -2.14 -3.17
CA TRP A 122 -5.35 -2.38 -2.88
C TRP A 122 -4.80 -1.42 -1.82
N ARG A 123 -4.06 -1.96 -0.87
CA ARG A 123 -3.54 -1.21 0.28
C ARG A 123 -2.05 -1.44 0.44
N ILE A 124 -1.31 -0.35 0.65
CA ILE A 124 0.05 -0.40 1.18
C ILE A 124 -0.07 -0.45 2.70
N VAL A 125 0.51 -1.47 3.31
CA VAL A 125 0.56 -1.64 4.76
C VAL A 125 1.91 -1.15 5.27
N THR A 126 1.86 -0.35 6.33
CA THR A 126 3.04 0.26 6.94
C THR A 126 3.02 0.12 8.45
N ASP A 127 4.18 0.32 9.09
CA ASP A 127 4.23 0.65 10.52
C ASP A 127 3.89 2.14 10.77
N ARG A 128 3.94 2.58 12.04
CA ARG A 128 3.64 3.97 12.41
C ARG A 128 4.59 4.99 11.75
N SER A 129 5.79 4.58 11.40
CA SER A 129 6.85 5.41 10.82
C SER A 129 6.77 5.45 9.29
N LYS A 130 5.70 4.91 8.69
CA LYS A 130 5.51 4.75 7.25
C LYS A 130 6.56 3.84 6.60
N ASN A 131 7.23 3.00 7.39
CA ASN A 131 8.07 1.97 6.79
C ASN A 131 7.17 0.96 6.12
N PHE A 132 7.48 0.63 4.87
CA PHE A 132 6.74 -0.35 4.10
C PHE A 132 6.84 -1.74 4.75
N VAL A 133 5.68 -2.38 4.96
CA VAL A 133 5.58 -3.75 5.49
C VAL A 133 5.21 -4.73 4.37
N THR A 134 4.07 -4.50 3.71
CA THR A 134 3.58 -5.33 2.60
C THR A 134 2.50 -4.58 1.82
N MET A 135 1.98 -5.20 0.76
CA MET A 135 0.68 -4.84 0.18
C MET A 135 -0.36 -5.91 0.46
N LEU A 136 -1.63 -5.49 0.49
CA LEU A 136 -2.81 -6.35 0.64
C LEU A 136 -3.89 -5.92 -0.34
N VAL A 137 -4.84 -6.81 -0.63
CA VAL A 137 -6.05 -6.53 -1.41
C VAL A 137 -7.29 -6.90 -0.60
N HIS A 138 -8.38 -6.14 -0.75
CA HIS A 138 -9.71 -6.56 -0.28
C HIS A 138 -10.05 -7.91 -0.88
N ASN A 139 -10.59 -8.84 -0.11
CA ASN A 139 -10.97 -10.16 -0.63
C ASN A 139 -12.16 -10.05 -1.61
N ALA A 140 -12.12 -10.82 -2.71
CA ALA A 140 -13.09 -10.73 -3.81
C ALA A 140 -14.41 -11.42 -3.47
N ASP A 141 -14.37 -12.41 -2.57
CA ASP A 141 -15.54 -13.18 -2.16
C ASP A 141 -16.51 -12.25 -1.41
N PRO A 142 -17.75 -12.08 -1.91
CA PRO A 142 -18.78 -11.30 -1.23
C PRO A 142 -19.03 -11.75 0.22
N ARG A 143 -18.77 -13.02 0.55
CA ARG A 143 -18.90 -13.59 1.91
C ARG A 143 -17.78 -13.13 2.85
N ALA A 144 -16.67 -12.66 2.31
CA ALA A 144 -15.52 -12.14 3.04
C ALA A 144 -15.37 -10.61 2.87
N ARG A 145 -16.47 -9.91 2.53
CA ARG A 145 -16.46 -8.45 2.32
C ARG A 145 -15.81 -7.70 3.48
N GLY A 146 -14.85 -6.84 3.13
CA GLY A 146 -14.10 -6.02 4.09
C GLY A 146 -12.95 -6.73 4.78
N ARG A 147 -12.69 -8.01 4.46
CA ARG A 147 -11.46 -8.71 4.82
C ARG A 147 -10.40 -8.49 3.76
N PHE A 148 -9.15 -8.65 4.16
CA PHE A 148 -8.00 -8.57 3.27
C PHE A 148 -7.39 -9.94 2.99
N GLU A 149 -6.64 -10.02 1.91
CA GLU A 149 -5.77 -11.14 1.58
C GLU A 149 -4.40 -10.66 1.11
N ARG A 150 -3.42 -11.57 1.22
CA ARG A 150 -2.09 -11.33 0.68
C ARG A 150 -2.15 -11.41 -0.83
N VAL A 151 -1.48 -10.47 -1.47
CA VAL A 151 -1.22 -10.53 -2.91
C VAL A 151 0.02 -11.41 -3.16
N PRO A 152 0.04 -12.23 -4.22
CA PRO A 152 1.25 -12.93 -4.65
C PRO A 152 2.41 -11.96 -4.88
N VAL A 153 3.62 -12.39 -4.51
CA VAL A 153 4.84 -11.60 -4.67
C VAL A 153 5.84 -12.39 -5.51
N ARG A 154 6.44 -11.73 -6.50
CA ARG A 154 7.57 -12.24 -7.27
C ARG A 154 8.75 -11.27 -7.17
N ARG A 155 9.97 -11.78 -7.32
CA ARG A 155 11.11 -10.92 -7.66
C ARG A 155 11.10 -10.64 -9.15
N GLY A 156 11.45 -9.42 -9.53
CA GLY A 156 11.64 -9.05 -10.93
C GLY A 156 12.41 -7.75 -11.09
N LEU A 157 12.67 -7.40 -12.34
CA LEU A 157 13.44 -6.22 -12.69
C LEU A 157 12.53 -4.99 -12.82
N VAL A 158 13.02 -3.87 -12.30
CA VAL A 158 12.35 -2.58 -12.34
C VAL A 158 13.33 -1.56 -12.90
N GLU A 159 12.95 -0.88 -13.99
CA GLU A 159 13.64 0.34 -14.43
C GLU A 159 13.22 1.48 -13.49
N VAL A 160 14.20 2.15 -12.89
CA VAL A 160 14.02 3.27 -11.98
C VAL A 160 14.60 4.52 -12.63
N THR A 161 13.77 5.53 -12.82
CA THR A 161 14.24 6.87 -13.23
C THR A 161 14.41 7.72 -11.98
N ARG A 162 15.60 8.29 -11.80
CA ARG A 162 15.89 9.25 -10.73
C ARG A 162 16.14 10.64 -11.27
N ARG A 163 15.69 11.65 -10.52
CA ARG A 163 16.04 13.06 -10.73
C ARG A 163 16.62 13.60 -9.44
N ASP A 164 17.88 14.06 -9.51
CA ASP A 164 18.62 14.60 -8.36
C ASP A 164 18.60 13.62 -7.16
N GLY A 165 18.78 12.32 -7.44
CA GLY A 165 18.80 11.22 -6.46
C GLY A 165 17.43 10.65 -6.07
N MET A 166 16.35 11.39 -6.30
CA MET A 166 14.98 10.99 -5.96
C MET A 166 14.36 10.14 -7.05
N ILE A 167 13.66 9.05 -6.68
CA ILE A 167 12.89 8.24 -7.63
C ILE A 167 11.69 9.08 -8.11
N VAL A 168 11.58 9.27 -9.42
CA VAL A 168 10.47 10.00 -10.06
C VAL A 168 9.57 9.09 -10.88
N GLU A 169 10.08 7.93 -11.30
CA GLU A 169 9.34 6.96 -12.09
C GLU A 169 9.91 5.56 -11.83
N THR A 170 9.01 4.58 -11.86
CA THR A 170 9.35 3.15 -11.79
C THR A 170 8.57 2.43 -12.87
N ARG A 171 9.23 1.53 -13.58
CA ARG A 171 8.60 0.68 -14.60
C ARG A 171 8.99 -0.76 -14.36
N ILE A 172 8.00 -1.61 -14.07
CA ILE A 172 8.21 -3.06 -14.02
C ILE A 172 8.55 -3.55 -15.42
N LEU A 173 9.65 -4.28 -15.54
CA LEU A 173 10.06 -4.90 -16.79
C LEU A 173 9.37 -6.27 -16.93
N PRO A 174 9.05 -6.70 -18.16
CA PRO A 174 8.51 -8.02 -18.39
C PRO A 174 9.49 -9.09 -17.87
N PRO A 175 8.99 -10.27 -17.45
CA PRO A 175 9.87 -11.37 -17.14
C PRO A 175 10.72 -11.71 -18.37
N GLU A 176 12.01 -11.95 -18.17
CA GLU A 176 12.87 -12.54 -19.19
C GLU A 176 12.38 -13.98 -19.40
N TYR A 177 11.86 -14.27 -20.59
CA TYR A 177 11.55 -15.63 -20.99
C TYR A 177 12.82 -16.22 -21.59
N ASP A 178 13.45 -17.15 -20.87
CA ASP A 178 14.50 -18.03 -21.42
C ASP A 178 13.92 -19.04 -22.42
#